data_AF-A0A0N1C2K7-F1
#
_entry.id   AF-A0A0N1C2K7-F1
#
_cell.length_a   1.000
_cell.length_b   1.000
_cell.length_c   1.000
_cell.angle_alpha   90.00
_cell.angle_beta   90.00
_cell.angle_gamma   90.00
#
_symmetry.space_group_name_H-M   'P 1'
#
loop_
_entity.id
_entity.type
_entity.pdbx_description
1 polymer ?
#
loop_
_entity_poly.entity_id
_entity_poly.type
_entity_poly.pdbx_seq_one_letter_code
_entity_poly.pdbx_strand_id
1 'polypeptide(L)'
;MGQVGEPSVEEILASIKKVIARDNRAEAQHRADAAISRADAGQTRARADSAQRVPPRLAEVLELTEAADEPDDFADTEGLIAGAATASMRESLAALSMLSQPGVAPQIVRSGETSLEGMVREMLRPMLANWLEVNLPAMVEKMVSAEISRIAGKRG
;
A
#
# COMPACT_ATOMS: atom_id res chain seq x y z
N MET A 1 28.26 -1.78 36.00
CA MET A 1 28.13 -1.92 34.54
C MET A 1 26.98 -2.86 34.24
N GLY A 2 25.77 -2.33 33.99
CA GLY A 2 24.62 -3.15 33.60
C GLY A 2 24.51 -3.16 32.08
N GLN A 3 24.78 -4.29 31.44
CA GLN A 3 24.41 -4.50 30.05
C GLN A 3 22.88 -4.62 30.00
N VAL A 4 22.20 -3.50 29.82
CA VAL A 4 20.80 -3.46 29.41
C VAL A 4 20.81 -3.26 27.90
N GLY A 5 20.14 -4.15 27.17
CA GLY A 5 19.33 -3.65 26.06
C GLY A 5 19.73 -3.99 24.63
N GLU A 6 20.23 -5.19 24.36
CA GLU A 6 19.90 -5.80 23.06
C GLU A 6 18.86 -6.89 23.31
N PRO A 7 17.59 -6.67 22.91
CA PRO A 7 16.57 -7.69 23.08
C PRO A 7 17.03 -8.93 22.32
N SER A 8 17.02 -10.08 22.99
CA SER A 8 17.43 -11.33 22.37
C SER A 8 16.54 -11.57 21.15
N VAL A 9 17.08 -12.20 20.11
CA VAL A 9 16.31 -12.55 18.89
C VAL A 9 15.01 -13.28 19.25
N GLU A 10 15.02 -14.10 20.30
CA GLU A 10 13.85 -14.79 20.81
C GLU A 10 12.81 -13.85 21.44
N GLU A 11 13.24 -12.77 22.11
CA GLU A 11 12.38 -11.73 22.67
C GLU A 11 11.75 -10.85 21.59
N ILE A 12 12.52 -10.53 20.54
CA ILE A 12 12.03 -9.81 19.36
C ILE A 12 10.93 -10.64 18.67
N LEU A 13 11.19 -11.93 18.42
CA LEU A 13 10.22 -12.82 17.79
C LEU A 13 8.99 -13.07 18.69
N ALA A 14 9.16 -13.10 20.01
CA ALA A 14 8.07 -13.20 20.96
C ALA A 14 7.20 -11.92 20.99
N SER A 15 7.81 -10.73 20.92
CA SER A 15 7.09 -9.45 20.85
C SER A 15 6.27 -9.33 19.57
N ILE A 16 6.86 -9.69 18.41
CA ILE A 16 6.16 -9.72 17.11
C ILE A 16 4.99 -10.72 17.13
N LYS A 17 5.21 -11.95 17.64
CA LYS A 17 4.15 -12.96 17.78
C LYS A 17 3.00 -12.50 18.69
N LYS A 18 3.32 -11.75 19.75
CA LYS A 18 2.32 -11.23 20.70
C LYS A 18 1.50 -10.08 20.11
N VAL A 19 2.12 -9.18 19.35
CA VAL A 19 1.41 -8.09 18.65
C VAL A 19 0.50 -8.65 17.55
N ILE A 20 0.97 -9.59 16.72
CA ILE A 20 0.17 -10.23 15.66
C ILE A 20 -0.99 -11.04 16.23
N ALA A 21 -0.77 -11.78 17.33
CA ALA A 21 -1.85 -12.53 17.98
C ALA A 21 -2.89 -11.62 18.65
N ARG A 22 -2.49 -10.42 19.12
CA ARG A 22 -3.41 -9.41 19.65
C ARG A 22 -4.25 -8.78 18.55
N ASP A 23 -3.64 -8.44 17.41
CA ASP A 23 -4.36 -7.88 16.25
C ASP A 23 -5.30 -8.88 15.60
N ASN A 24 -4.86 -10.12 15.33
CA ASN A 24 -5.75 -11.12 14.73
C ASN A 24 -6.93 -11.48 15.66
N ARG A 25 -6.74 -11.36 16.99
CA ARG A 25 -7.85 -11.53 17.95
C ARG A 25 -8.77 -10.31 17.93
N ALA A 26 -8.26 -9.09 17.88
CA ALA A 26 -9.08 -7.88 17.72
C ALA A 26 -9.86 -7.92 16.40
N GLU A 27 -9.23 -8.28 15.27
CA GLU A 27 -9.89 -8.47 13.98
C GLU A 27 -10.93 -9.59 13.98
N ALA A 28 -10.68 -10.69 14.70
CA ALA A 28 -11.66 -11.77 14.87
C ALA A 28 -12.86 -11.31 15.73
N GLN A 29 -12.62 -10.52 16.76
CA GLN A 29 -13.66 -9.90 17.59
C GLN A 29 -14.50 -8.91 16.78
N HIS A 30 -13.86 -8.00 16.04
CA HIS A 30 -14.55 -7.05 15.18
C HIS A 30 -15.33 -7.73 14.04
N ARG A 31 -14.83 -8.84 13.48
CA ARG A 31 -15.60 -9.67 12.52
C ARG A 31 -16.78 -10.39 13.15
N ALA A 32 -16.65 -10.86 14.40
CA ALA A 32 -17.73 -11.46 15.15
C ALA A 32 -18.82 -10.43 15.50
N ASP A 33 -18.43 -9.25 15.99
CA ASP A 33 -19.36 -8.15 16.32
C ASP A 33 -20.06 -7.62 15.06
N ALA A 34 -19.36 -7.55 13.92
CA ALA A 34 -19.93 -7.19 12.62
C ALA A 34 -20.82 -8.30 12.00
N ALA A 35 -20.66 -9.56 12.41
CA ALA A 35 -21.54 -10.66 12.03
C ALA A 35 -22.81 -10.69 12.90
N ILE A 36 -22.68 -10.38 14.19
CA ILE A 36 -23.81 -10.26 15.13
C ILE A 36 -24.68 -9.04 14.76
N SER A 37 -24.06 -7.90 14.43
CA SER A 37 -24.78 -6.72 13.94
C SER A 37 -25.47 -6.94 12.58
N ARG A 38 -24.92 -7.81 11.72
CA ARG A 38 -25.57 -8.23 10.47
C ARG A 38 -26.74 -9.21 10.68
N ALA A 39 -26.66 -10.07 11.70
CA ALA A 39 -27.75 -10.96 12.09
C ALA A 39 -28.93 -10.18 12.70
N ASP A 40 -28.65 -9.14 13.49
CA ASP A 40 -29.65 -8.23 14.06
C ASP A 40 -30.31 -7.32 12.99
N ALA A 41 -29.50 -6.79 12.05
CA ALA A 41 -30.03 -6.07 10.88
C ALA A 41 -30.76 -6.97 9.86
N GLY A 42 -30.51 -8.29 9.88
CA GLY A 42 -31.21 -9.28 9.05
C GLY A 42 -32.61 -9.62 9.58
N GLN A 43 -32.85 -9.45 10.89
CA GLN A 43 -34.14 -9.72 11.52
C GLN A 43 -35.11 -8.52 11.42
N THR A 44 -34.60 -7.29 11.28
CA THR A 44 -35.40 -6.10 10.93
C THR A 44 -35.75 -6.01 9.43
N ARG A 45 -34.98 -6.67 8.56
CA ARG A 45 -35.22 -6.72 7.10
C ARG A 45 -36.38 -7.62 6.67
N ALA A 46 -37.05 -8.29 7.61
CA ALA A 46 -38.34 -8.97 7.40
C ALA A 46 -39.55 -8.02 7.49
N ARG A 47 -39.34 -6.72 7.73
CA ARG A 47 -40.40 -5.71 7.80
C ARG A 47 -40.02 -4.48 6.97
N ALA A 48 -40.55 -4.40 5.75
CA ALA A 48 -40.56 -3.25 4.83
C ALA A 48 -39.30 -2.98 3.98
N ASP A 49 -39.33 -3.52 2.76
CA ASP A 49 -39.16 -2.79 1.50
C ASP A 49 -38.56 -1.36 1.57
N SER A 50 -37.27 -1.18 1.24
CA SER A 50 -36.72 0.00 0.52
C SER A 50 -35.19 -0.07 0.30
N ALA A 51 -34.80 -0.01 -0.98
CA ALA A 51 -33.61 0.58 -1.60
C ALA A 51 -32.17 0.42 -1.01
N GLN A 52 -31.32 -0.25 -1.81
CA GLN A 52 -29.94 0.13 -2.23
C GLN A 52 -28.91 0.65 -1.20
N ARG A 53 -27.86 -0.14 -0.90
CA ARG A 53 -26.48 0.40 -0.67
C ARG A 53 -25.37 -0.66 -0.74
N VAL A 54 -24.28 -0.28 -1.43
CA VAL A 54 -22.98 -0.96 -1.61
C VAL A 54 -21.99 -0.39 -0.55
N PRO A 55 -21.01 -1.16 -0.01
CA PRO A 55 -20.33 -0.82 1.25
C PRO A 55 -19.12 0.11 1.07
N PRO A 56 -18.76 0.95 2.06
CA PRO A 56 -17.47 1.60 2.08
C PRO A 56 -16.41 0.77 2.83
N ARG A 57 -15.17 0.99 2.40
CA ARG A 57 -13.94 0.27 2.64
C ARG A 57 -13.30 0.64 3.99
N LEU A 58 -12.57 -0.34 4.55
CA LEU A 58 -11.39 -0.25 5.44
C LEU A 58 -10.86 1.17 5.72
N ALA A 59 -11.17 1.72 6.90
CA ALA A 59 -10.64 3.00 7.40
C ALA A 59 -10.18 2.89 8.87
N GLU A 60 -9.33 1.91 9.18
CA GLU A 60 -8.57 1.83 10.44
C GLU A 60 -7.10 2.20 10.16
N VAL A 61 -6.81 3.49 10.00
CA VAL A 61 -5.48 4.04 10.26
C VAL A 61 -5.69 5.45 10.79
N LEU A 62 -5.83 5.59 12.10
CA LEU A 62 -5.94 6.90 12.76
C LEU A 62 -4.58 7.34 13.30
N GLU A 63 -4.23 8.56 12.92
CA GLU A 63 -3.12 9.38 13.39
C GLU A 63 -3.10 9.51 14.93
N LEU A 64 -1.94 9.29 15.53
CA LEU A 64 -1.68 9.46 16.95
C LEU A 64 -0.81 10.72 17.14
N THR A 65 -1.41 11.91 17.07
CA THR A 65 -0.71 13.19 17.28
C THR A 65 -1.22 14.00 18.46
N GLU A 66 -2.06 13.44 19.33
CA GLU A 66 -2.58 14.20 20.48
C GLU A 66 -2.49 13.41 21.78
N ALA A 67 -1.36 13.56 22.47
CA ALA A 67 -1.26 13.59 23.92
C ALA A 67 0.17 13.90 24.36
N ALA A 68 0.35 15.11 24.91
CA ALA A 68 1.20 15.48 26.06
C ALA A 68 2.00 16.77 25.80
N ASP A 69 1.33 17.89 26.03
CA ASP A 69 1.94 19.13 26.48
C ASP A 69 2.14 18.99 28.00
N GLU A 70 3.35 18.61 28.42
CA GLU A 70 3.85 18.73 29.79
C GLU A 70 5.24 19.35 29.69
N PRO A 71 5.49 20.57 30.22
CA PRO A 71 6.82 21.14 30.26
C PRO A 71 7.55 20.50 31.44
N ASP A 72 8.09 19.29 31.24
CA ASP A 72 8.88 18.64 32.27
C ASP A 72 10.35 19.07 32.17
N ASP A 73 10.86 19.44 33.34
CA ASP A 73 12.06 20.20 33.64
C ASP A 73 13.33 19.33 33.50
N PHE A 74 13.47 18.60 32.37
CA PHE A 74 14.62 17.75 32.07
C PHE A 74 15.68 18.50 31.26
N ALA A 75 16.08 19.69 31.70
CA ALA A 75 17.18 20.42 31.06
C ALA A 75 18.57 19.86 31.40
N ASP A 76 18.70 18.96 32.38
CA ASP A 76 19.99 18.39 32.81
C ASP A 76 19.98 16.85 32.89
N THR A 77 19.55 16.15 31.83
CA THR A 77 20.10 14.82 31.58
C THR A 77 21.49 15.00 30.99
N GLU A 78 22.52 15.00 31.84
CA GLU A 78 23.90 14.87 31.41
C GLU A 78 23.97 13.64 30.50
N GLY A 79 24.09 13.91 29.20
CA GLY A 79 23.85 12.91 28.17
C GLY A 79 24.71 11.68 28.43
N LEU A 80 24.10 10.49 28.33
CA LEU A 80 24.76 9.20 28.56
C LEU A 80 25.98 8.96 27.67
N ILE A 81 26.22 9.85 26.69
CA ILE A 81 27.32 9.85 25.75
C ILE A 81 27.94 11.24 25.76
N ALA A 82 29.26 11.30 25.86
CA ALA A 82 30.01 12.55 25.78
C ALA A 82 29.64 13.33 24.50
N GLY A 83 29.36 14.64 24.61
CA GLY A 83 28.93 15.46 23.47
C GLY A 83 29.88 15.41 22.27
N ALA A 84 31.17 15.21 22.51
CA ALA A 84 32.17 14.99 21.47
C ALA A 84 31.93 13.72 20.63
N ALA A 85 31.48 12.61 21.27
CA ALA A 85 31.14 11.39 20.55
C ALA A 85 29.86 11.56 19.72
N THR A 86 28.86 12.29 20.23
CA THR A 86 27.65 12.65 19.46
C THR A 86 27.98 13.52 18.25
N ALA A 87 28.90 14.48 18.40
CA ALA A 87 29.38 15.30 17.29
C ALA A 87 30.07 14.44 16.21
N SER A 88 30.94 13.51 16.62
CA SER A 88 31.63 12.61 15.69
C SER A 88 30.67 11.66 14.94
N MET A 89 29.63 11.17 15.59
CA MET A 89 28.60 10.33 14.96
C MET A 89 27.78 11.14 13.94
N ARG A 90 27.41 12.38 14.27
CA ARG A 90 26.71 13.28 13.34
C ARG A 90 27.55 13.60 12.11
N GLU A 91 28.84 13.85 12.29
CA GLU A 91 29.78 14.10 11.18
C GLU A 91 29.89 12.88 10.26
N SER A 92 30.03 11.69 10.83
CA SER A 92 30.10 10.43 10.05
C SER A 92 28.80 10.17 9.28
N LEU A 93 27.65 10.46 9.89
CA LEU A 93 26.35 10.31 9.26
C LEU A 93 26.13 11.36 8.16
N ALA A 94 26.62 12.59 8.35
CA ALA A 94 26.61 13.63 7.32
C ALA A 94 27.45 13.21 6.11
N ALA A 95 28.66 12.69 6.33
CA ALA A 95 29.52 12.16 5.27
C ALA A 95 28.87 11.01 4.49
N LEU A 96 28.22 10.07 5.20
CA LEU A 96 27.46 8.99 4.56
C LEU A 96 26.24 9.50 3.80
N SER A 97 25.54 10.51 4.32
CA SER A 97 24.41 11.13 3.62
C SER A 97 24.85 11.85 2.34
N MET A 98 26.04 12.46 2.32
CA MET A 98 26.58 13.08 1.11
C MET A 98 26.98 12.04 0.07
N LEU A 99 27.49 10.87 0.50
CA LEU A 99 27.82 9.77 -0.42
C LEU A 99 26.57 9.02 -0.93
N SER A 100 25.53 8.95 -0.10
CA SER A 100 24.27 8.25 -0.42
C SER A 100 23.24 9.16 -1.11
N GLN A 101 23.49 10.45 -1.25
CA GLN A 101 22.66 11.31 -2.09
C GLN A 101 22.84 10.87 -3.54
N PRO A 102 21.76 10.48 -4.24
CA PRO A 102 21.82 10.27 -5.68
C PRO A 102 22.29 11.60 -6.30
N GLY A 103 23.47 11.62 -6.90
CA GLY A 103 24.07 12.83 -7.48
C GLY A 103 23.28 13.46 -8.64
N VAL A 104 22.10 12.93 -8.94
CA VAL A 104 21.20 13.37 -9.99
C VAL A 104 19.81 13.48 -9.36
N ALA A 105 19.29 14.70 -9.24
CA ALA A 105 17.88 14.92 -8.96
C ALA A 105 17.06 14.09 -9.97
N PRO A 106 16.00 13.37 -9.56
CA PRO A 106 15.23 12.54 -10.47
C PRO A 106 14.71 13.42 -11.59
N GLN A 107 15.38 13.37 -12.75
CA GLN A 107 14.82 13.95 -13.95
C GLN A 107 13.53 13.18 -14.16
N ILE A 108 12.41 13.89 -14.18
CA ILE A 108 11.13 13.37 -14.64
C ILE A 108 11.28 13.19 -16.16
N VAL A 109 12.10 12.23 -16.58
CA VAL A 109 12.15 11.73 -17.95
C VAL A 109 10.89 10.89 -18.13
N ARG A 110 9.80 11.58 -18.47
CA ARG A 110 8.58 10.99 -19.05
C ARG A 110 8.09 9.71 -18.38
N SER A 111 8.01 9.65 -17.05
CA SER A 111 7.35 8.60 -16.25
C SER A 111 7.62 7.12 -16.61
N GLY A 112 8.55 6.77 -17.51
CA GLY A 112 8.49 5.46 -18.16
C GLY A 112 9.75 4.99 -18.91
N GLU A 113 10.73 5.86 -19.15
CA GLU A 113 11.91 5.46 -19.95
C GLU A 113 13.01 4.76 -19.12
N THR A 114 12.99 4.92 -17.79
CA THR A 114 13.88 4.19 -16.86
C THR A 114 13.13 3.54 -15.69
N SER A 115 11.80 3.44 -15.79
CA SER A 115 10.93 2.80 -14.79
C SER A 115 10.69 1.33 -15.13
N LEU A 116 10.33 0.52 -14.13
CA LEU A 116 9.86 -0.88 -14.28
C LEU A 116 8.78 -1.02 -15.37
N GLU A 117 7.95 0.01 -15.54
CA GLU A 117 6.96 0.06 -16.62
C GLU A 117 7.58 -0.10 -18.01
N GLY A 118 8.72 0.55 -18.27
CA GLY A 118 9.44 0.43 -19.54
C GLY A 118 9.91 -1.01 -19.78
N MET A 119 10.46 -1.67 -18.77
CA MET A 119 10.89 -3.07 -18.87
C MET A 119 9.71 -4.02 -19.11
N VAL A 120 8.60 -3.84 -18.38
CA VAL A 120 7.38 -4.66 -18.56
C VAL A 120 6.77 -4.42 -19.95
N ARG A 121 6.75 -3.18 -20.44
CA ARG A 121 6.26 -2.84 -21.77
C ARG A 121 7.07 -3.53 -22.86
N GLU A 122 8.40 -3.52 -22.77
CA GLU A 122 9.26 -4.19 -23.75
C GLU A 122 9.09 -5.73 -23.71
N MET A 123 8.80 -6.31 -22.54
CA MET A 123 8.46 -7.73 -22.43
C MET A 123 7.06 -8.07 -22.96
N LEU A 124 6.06 -7.20 -22.75
CA LEU A 124 4.67 -7.45 -23.18
C LEU A 124 4.43 -7.14 -24.66
N ARG A 125 5.22 -6.25 -25.26
CA ARG A 125 5.13 -5.87 -26.68
C ARG A 125 5.09 -7.07 -27.63
N PRO A 126 6.03 -8.04 -27.57
CA PRO A 126 6.00 -9.20 -28.48
C PRO A 126 4.79 -10.11 -28.26
N MET A 127 4.33 -10.29 -27.02
CA MET A 127 3.17 -11.14 -26.73
C MET A 127 1.87 -10.54 -27.27
N LEU A 128 1.70 -9.22 -27.11
CA LEU A 128 0.56 -8.49 -27.65
C LEU A 128 0.58 -8.44 -29.18
N ALA A 129 1.75 -8.27 -29.79
CA ALA A 129 1.90 -8.29 -31.25
C ALA A 129 1.45 -9.64 -31.85
N ASN A 130 1.99 -10.76 -31.32
CA ASN A 130 1.60 -12.09 -31.77
C ASN A 130 0.10 -12.36 -31.54
N TRP A 131 -0.44 -11.92 -30.39
CA TRP A 131 -1.87 -12.06 -30.14
C TRP A 131 -2.72 -11.27 -31.15
N LEU A 132 -2.31 -10.04 -31.49
CA LEU A 132 -3.00 -9.23 -32.48
C LEU A 132 -2.92 -9.87 -33.87
N GLU A 133 -1.77 -10.41 -34.28
CA GLU A 133 -1.64 -11.10 -35.58
C GLU A 133 -2.62 -12.27 -35.71
N VAL A 134 -2.81 -13.05 -34.64
CA VAL A 134 -3.70 -14.22 -34.66
C VAL A 134 -5.19 -13.83 -34.54
N ASN A 135 -5.53 -12.83 -33.73
CA ASN A 135 -6.91 -12.56 -33.33
C ASN A 135 -7.57 -11.39 -34.08
N LEU A 136 -6.79 -10.44 -34.58
CA LEU A 136 -7.30 -9.24 -35.22
C LEU A 136 -7.99 -9.52 -36.58
N PRO A 137 -7.50 -10.42 -37.45
CA PRO A 137 -8.15 -10.68 -38.75
C PRO A 137 -9.61 -11.13 -38.60
N ALA A 138 -9.86 -12.13 -37.75
CA ALA A 138 -11.21 -12.66 -37.53
C ALA A 138 -12.16 -11.61 -36.91
N MET A 139 -11.64 -10.69 -36.09
CA MET A 139 -12.43 -9.62 -35.49
C MET A 139 -12.82 -8.57 -36.53
N VAL A 140 -11.88 -8.20 -37.40
CA VAL A 140 -12.10 -7.26 -38.50
C VAL A 140 -13.08 -7.83 -39.51
N GLU A 141 -12.94 -9.10 -39.92
CA GLU A 141 -13.87 -9.73 -40.87
C GLU A 141 -15.32 -9.71 -40.38
N LYS A 142 -15.55 -10.00 -39.10
CA LYS A 142 -16.89 -9.92 -38.49
C LYS A 142 -17.45 -8.50 -38.54
N MET A 143 -16.62 -7.51 -38.21
CA MET A 143 -17.02 -6.10 -38.20
C MET A 143 -17.30 -5.57 -39.61
N VAL A 144 -16.46 -5.95 -40.59
CA VAL A 144 -16.64 -5.60 -42.00
C VAL A 144 -17.87 -6.29 -42.60
N SER A 145 -18.10 -7.57 -42.30
CA SER A 145 -19.28 -8.30 -42.74
C SER A 145 -20.58 -7.66 -42.22
N ALA A 146 -20.59 -7.26 -40.94
CA ALA A 146 -21.70 -6.52 -40.35
C ALA A 146 -21.90 -5.15 -41.03
N GLU A 147 -20.80 -4.43 -41.32
CA GLU A 147 -20.83 -3.13 -41.97
C GLU A 147 -21.32 -3.21 -43.42
N ILE A 148 -20.89 -4.21 -44.20
CA ILE A 148 -21.37 -4.45 -45.56
C ILE A 148 -22.86 -4.79 -45.54
N SER A 149 -23.29 -5.69 -44.64
CA SER A 149 -24.70 -6.06 -44.51
C SER A 149 -25.58 -4.86 -44.20
N ARG A 150 -25.11 -3.97 -43.31
CA ARG A 150 -25.79 -2.71 -42.97
C ARG A 150 -25.91 -1.76 -44.14
N ILE A 151 -24.84 -1.57 -44.93
CA ILE A 151 -24.84 -0.69 -46.09
C ILE A 151 -25.70 -1.27 -47.22
N ALA A 152 -25.62 -2.58 -47.47
CA ALA A 152 -26.39 -3.28 -48.48
C ALA A 152 -27.89 -3.21 -48.18
N GLY A 153 -28.30 -3.43 -46.93
CA GLY A 153 -29.70 -3.33 -46.49
C GLY A 153 -30.28 -1.91 -46.51
N LYS A 154 -29.44 -0.87 -46.63
CA LYS A 154 -29.88 0.53 -46.74
C LYS A 154 -30.05 1.00 -48.19
N ARG A 155 -29.55 0.24 -49.18
CA ARG A 155 -29.66 0.57 -50.63
C ARG A 155 -30.72 -0.23 -51.38
N GLY A 156 -31.42 -1.16 -50.72
CA GLY A 156 -32.63 -1.81 -51.22
C GLY A 156 -33.85 -1.23 -50.52
#